data_AF-A0A4V1J358-F1
#
_entry.id   AF-A0A4V1J358-F1
#
_cell.length_a   1.000
_cell.length_b   1.000
_cell.length_c   1.000
_cell.angle_alpha   90.00
_cell.angle_beta   90.00
_cell.angle_gamma   90.00
#
_symmetry.space_group_name_H-M   'P 1'
#
loop_
_entity.id
_entity.type
_entity.pdbx_description
1 polymer ?
#
loop_
_entity_poly.entity_id
_entity_poly.type
_entity_poly.pdbx_seq_one_letter_code
_entity_poly.pdbx_strand_id
1 'polypeptide(L)'
;MKLLDPFLVQYIKEPQGDVHELFFQSLQRLITVKNVDYYHKYLNRAATRGKSPDAARFKNPKMKHLLLESHKLHPQVEMQTLLREFKDCPTGTLIILITRMLQLLINLNDHNVPPAISSPMTADNNQESPARKNKLLTRYHSRTPPAIWIDTYISRLVKFNNFTQANLLLTIYYIDLLSHNFQPYFTLNSWTVHRFLLVATMLAQKALEDFFYTNEHYAKVAGVALTELNCLELDFLSRVNWRVVPAKQLEDGTWSIKHSKEVLDMYYWQLVTLTGKNVTERNNVMYVFGDESPAYASRL
;
A
#
# COMPACT_ATOMS: atom_id res chain seq x y z
N MET A 1 10.52 -31.03 17.52
CA MET A 1 9.71 -30.58 16.36
C MET A 1 9.01 -29.31 16.78
N LYS A 2 9.56 -28.12 16.46
CA LYS A 2 8.98 -26.85 16.91
C LYS A 2 7.66 -26.64 16.16
N LEU A 3 6.55 -26.48 16.88
CA LEU A 3 5.26 -26.09 16.29
C LEU A 3 5.48 -24.79 15.51
N LEU A 4 5.22 -24.82 14.20
CA LEU A 4 5.14 -23.61 13.42
C LEU A 4 3.97 -22.77 13.94
N ASP A 5 4.18 -21.45 14.00
CA ASP A 5 3.16 -20.48 14.38
C ASP A 5 1.89 -20.67 13.52
N PRO A 6 0.70 -20.83 14.12
CA PRO A 6 -0.57 -20.92 13.39
C PRO A 6 -0.76 -19.79 12.37
N PHE A 7 -0.21 -18.61 12.64
CA PHE A 7 -0.19 -17.47 11.72
C PHE A 7 0.67 -17.72 10.48
N LEU A 8 1.82 -18.41 10.60
CA LEU A 8 2.68 -18.77 9.46
C LEU A 8 2.14 -19.97 8.67
N VAL A 9 1.41 -20.87 9.31
CA VAL A 9 0.85 -22.07 8.66
C VAL A 9 -0.14 -21.72 7.55
N GLN A 10 -0.84 -20.59 7.63
CA GLN A 10 -1.75 -20.14 6.56
C GLN A 10 -1.03 -19.68 5.29
N TYR A 11 0.27 -19.35 5.38
CA TYR A 11 1.09 -18.89 4.25
C TYR A 11 1.98 -20.00 3.67
N ILE A 12 2.00 -21.18 4.29
CA ILE A 12 2.81 -22.34 3.87
C ILE A 12 1.95 -23.40 3.15
N LYS A 13 0.64 -23.37 3.33
CA LYS A 13 -0.26 -24.22 2.55
C LYS A 13 -0.40 -23.65 1.15
N GLU A 14 -0.27 -24.51 0.13
CA GLU A 14 -0.66 -24.16 -1.23
C GLU A 14 -2.11 -23.64 -1.20
N PRO A 15 -2.36 -22.41 -1.70
CA PRO A 15 -3.67 -21.79 -1.60
C PRO A 15 -4.69 -22.62 -2.39
N GLN A 16 -5.73 -23.09 -1.72
CA GLN A 16 -6.95 -23.52 -2.41
C GLN A 16 -7.88 -22.31 -2.48
N GLY A 17 -7.90 -21.62 -3.63
CA GLY A 17 -8.66 -20.40 -3.90
C GLY A 17 -7.89 -19.41 -4.78
N ASP A 18 -8.57 -18.35 -5.26
CA ASP A 18 -7.93 -17.28 -6.03
C ASP A 18 -6.91 -16.53 -5.15
N VAL A 19 -5.63 -16.61 -5.54
CA VAL A 19 -4.48 -16.08 -4.78
C VAL A 19 -4.65 -14.60 -4.47
N HIS A 20 -5.25 -13.85 -5.40
CA HIS A 20 -5.47 -12.42 -5.24
C HIS A 20 -6.52 -12.11 -4.17
N GLU A 21 -7.58 -12.91 -4.09
CA GLU A 21 -8.61 -12.73 -3.08
C GLU A 21 -8.04 -12.92 -1.66
N LEU A 22 -7.16 -13.93 -1.49
CA LEU A 22 -6.50 -14.20 -0.22
C LEU A 22 -5.57 -13.06 0.22
N PHE A 23 -4.87 -12.41 -0.71
CA PHE A 23 -4.06 -11.23 -0.42
C PHE A 23 -4.92 -10.10 0.16
N PHE A 24 -6.01 -9.77 -0.52
CA PHE A 24 -6.88 -8.68 -0.09
C PHE A 24 -7.68 -9.00 1.18
N GLN A 25 -8.11 -10.25 1.38
CA GLN A 25 -8.69 -10.69 2.64
C GLN A 25 -7.68 -10.59 3.79
N SER A 26 -6.42 -10.96 3.55
CA SER A 26 -5.34 -10.82 4.54
C SER A 26 -5.09 -9.36 4.88
N LEU A 27 -5.01 -8.51 3.86
CA LEU A 27 -4.85 -7.07 3.99
C LEU A 27 -6.05 -6.44 4.75
N GLN A 28 -7.27 -6.88 4.45
CA GLN A 28 -8.48 -6.44 5.16
C GLN A 28 -8.49 -6.87 6.62
N ARG A 29 -8.11 -8.12 6.96
CA ARG A 29 -7.95 -8.56 8.36
C ARG A 29 -6.94 -7.68 9.10
N LEU A 30 -5.79 -7.41 8.47
CA LEU A 30 -4.75 -6.56 9.05
C LEU A 30 -5.22 -5.11 9.25
N ILE A 31 -6.06 -4.59 8.35
CA ILE A 31 -6.70 -3.28 8.50
C ILE A 31 -7.74 -3.30 9.62
N THR A 32 -8.67 -4.26 9.62
CA THR A 32 -9.80 -4.32 10.56
C THR A 32 -9.34 -4.54 12.00
N VAL A 33 -8.36 -5.42 12.23
CA VAL A 33 -7.80 -5.67 13.58
C VAL A 33 -7.24 -4.39 14.20
N LYS A 34 -6.67 -3.46 13.40
CA LYS A 34 -6.14 -2.18 13.92
C LYS A 34 -7.16 -1.03 13.93
N ASN A 35 -8.10 -0.99 12.98
CA ASN A 35 -9.12 0.06 12.90
C ASN A 35 -10.14 -0.02 14.05
N VAL A 36 -10.44 -1.23 14.53
CA VAL A 36 -11.32 -1.47 15.68
C VAL A 36 -10.69 -0.87 16.96
N ASP A 37 -9.38 -1.00 17.16
CA ASP A 37 -8.75 -0.57 18.41
C ASP A 37 -8.51 0.95 18.52
N TYR A 38 -8.36 1.67 17.41
CA TYR A 38 -7.99 3.09 17.47
C TYR A 38 -9.14 4.00 17.93
N TYR A 39 -10.39 3.64 17.63
CA TYR A 39 -11.56 4.49 17.93
C TYR A 39 -12.54 3.90 18.94
N HIS A 40 -12.49 2.60 19.28
CA HIS A 40 -13.44 2.02 20.26
C HIS A 40 -13.34 2.63 21.66
N LYS A 41 -12.13 3.04 22.08
CA LYS A 41 -11.92 3.72 23.38
C LYS A 41 -12.59 5.10 23.45
N TYR A 42 -12.79 5.75 22.30
CA TYR A 42 -13.34 7.09 22.19
C TYR A 42 -14.83 7.09 21.81
N LEU A 43 -15.32 6.03 21.16
CA LEU A 43 -16.71 5.89 20.73
C LEU A 43 -17.62 5.28 21.81
N ASN A 44 -17.11 4.46 22.74
CA ASN A 44 -17.90 3.86 23.82
C ASN A 44 -17.89 4.68 25.13
N ARG A 45 -18.27 5.95 25.07
CA ARG A 45 -18.64 6.75 26.26
C ARG A 45 -20.14 7.04 26.39
N ALA A 46 -20.96 6.51 25.49
CA ALA A 46 -22.42 6.70 25.51
C ALA A 46 -23.20 5.61 26.29
N ALA A 47 -22.54 4.60 26.87
CA ALA A 47 -23.21 3.47 27.54
C ALA A 47 -23.02 3.40 29.07
N THR A 48 -22.58 4.48 29.72
CA THR A 48 -22.64 4.60 31.19
C THR A 48 -23.41 5.85 31.58
N ARG A 49 -24.74 5.78 31.45
CA ARG A 49 -25.65 6.66 32.20
C ARG A 49 -25.56 6.26 33.66
N GLY A 50 -24.75 7.01 34.41
CA GLY A 50 -24.68 6.95 35.87
C GLY A 50 -24.64 8.36 36.43
N LYS A 51 -25.83 8.90 36.72
CA LYS A 51 -26.16 10.06 37.57
C LYS A 51 -25.36 11.37 37.34
N SER A 52 -26.05 12.42 36.88
CA SER A 52 -25.62 13.80 37.06
C SER A 52 -25.36 14.11 38.54
N PRO A 53 -24.42 15.03 38.80
CA PRO A 53 -24.71 16.12 39.71
C PRO A 53 -24.44 17.48 39.07
N ASP A 54 -25.47 18.32 39.15
CA ASP A 54 -25.48 19.76 39.36
C ASP A 54 -24.59 20.69 38.52
N ALA A 55 -25.29 21.42 37.66
CA ALA A 55 -24.90 22.70 37.15
C ALA A 55 -24.75 23.72 38.29
N ALA A 56 -23.54 23.92 38.78
CA ALA A 56 -23.14 25.17 39.39
C ALA A 56 -21.63 25.33 39.36
N ARG A 57 -21.21 26.58 39.04
CA ARG A 57 -19.96 27.21 39.50
C ARG A 57 -18.73 27.06 38.60
N PHE A 58 -18.65 27.87 37.54
CA PHE A 58 -17.41 28.59 37.23
C PHE A 58 -17.72 29.99 36.65
N LYS A 59 -17.61 31.00 37.50
CA LYS A 59 -17.56 32.42 37.14
C LYS A 59 -16.11 32.76 36.80
N ASN A 60 -15.74 32.86 35.52
CA ASN A 60 -14.48 33.52 35.17
C ASN A 60 -14.53 34.09 33.72
N PRO A 61 -14.44 35.42 33.53
CA PRO A 61 -14.59 36.05 32.22
C PRO A 61 -13.44 35.78 31.23
N LYS A 62 -12.29 35.27 31.69
CA LYS A 62 -11.14 34.91 30.82
C LYS A 62 -11.36 33.65 29.95
N MET A 63 -12.36 32.82 30.25
CA MET A 63 -12.69 31.66 29.40
C MET A 63 -13.60 31.98 28.21
N LYS A 64 -14.21 33.18 28.13
CA LYS A 64 -14.99 33.55 26.95
C LYS A 64 -14.11 33.81 25.73
N HIS A 65 -12.89 34.33 25.93
CA HIS A 65 -11.98 34.59 24.81
C HIS A 65 -11.34 33.30 24.26
N LEU A 66 -11.09 32.31 25.13
CA LEU A 66 -10.58 30.99 24.72
C LEU A 66 -11.64 30.12 24.02
N LEU A 67 -12.92 30.36 24.28
CA LEU A 67 -14.04 29.68 23.61
C LEU A 67 -14.41 30.33 22.27
N LEU A 68 -13.90 31.53 21.96
CA LEU A 68 -14.13 32.18 20.66
C LEU A 68 -13.09 31.76 19.61
N GLU A 69 -11.92 31.28 20.03
CA GLU A 69 -10.85 30.82 19.12
C GLU A 69 -10.98 29.34 18.70
N SER A 70 -11.90 28.57 19.29
CA SER A 70 -12.11 27.15 18.94
C SER A 70 -13.03 26.93 17.74
N HIS A 71 -13.47 27.99 17.05
CA HIS A 71 -14.10 27.89 15.73
C HIS A 71 -13.04 27.87 14.61
N LYS A 72 -11.97 27.09 14.76
CA LYS A 72 -11.24 26.61 13.58
C LYS A 72 -12.08 25.47 13.02
N LEU A 73 -12.80 25.76 11.94
CA LEU A 73 -13.62 24.81 11.19
C LEU A 73 -12.91 23.46 11.14
N HIS A 74 -13.59 22.40 11.61
CA HIS A 74 -13.24 21.05 11.18
C HIS A 74 -13.15 21.08 9.64
N PRO A 75 -12.06 20.60 9.02
CA PRO A 75 -12.00 20.53 7.58
C PRO A 75 -13.23 19.73 7.10
N GLN A 76 -14.07 20.37 6.28
CA GLN A 76 -15.25 19.70 5.73
C GLN A 76 -14.77 18.52 4.90
N VAL A 77 -15.17 17.31 5.30
CA VAL A 77 -14.82 16.10 4.56
C VAL A 77 -15.67 16.07 3.30
N GLU A 78 -15.02 16.19 2.14
CA GLU A 78 -15.69 16.20 0.84
C GLU A 78 -15.89 14.76 0.36
N MET A 79 -17.09 14.42 -0.11
CA MET A 79 -17.35 13.10 -0.71
C MET A 79 -17.26 13.19 -2.22
N GLN A 80 -16.40 12.34 -2.81
CA GLN A 80 -16.27 12.21 -4.25
C GLN A 80 -16.67 10.80 -4.70
N THR A 81 -17.61 10.74 -5.63
CA THR A 81 -18.05 9.50 -6.25
C THR A 81 -17.08 9.12 -7.38
N LEU A 82 -16.62 7.87 -7.37
CA LEU A 82 -15.76 7.32 -8.42
C LEU A 82 -16.54 6.41 -9.37
N LEU A 83 -16.12 6.45 -10.63
CA LEU A 83 -16.56 5.51 -11.65
C LEU A 83 -15.98 4.12 -11.39
N ARG A 84 -16.72 3.09 -11.79
CA ARG A 84 -16.37 1.68 -11.54
C ARG A 84 -15.24 1.18 -12.43
N GLU A 85 -15.17 1.64 -13.67
CA GLU A 85 -14.05 1.32 -14.55
C GLU A 85 -12.83 2.16 -14.14
N PHE A 86 -11.69 1.50 -13.92
CA PHE A 86 -10.48 2.22 -13.50
C PHE A 86 -9.96 3.18 -14.57
N LYS A 87 -10.29 2.94 -15.85
CA LYS A 87 -9.84 3.76 -16.99
C LYS A 87 -10.38 5.18 -16.92
N ASP A 88 -11.57 5.35 -16.36
CA ASP A 88 -12.22 6.66 -16.23
C ASP A 88 -11.85 7.35 -14.91
N CYS A 89 -11.08 6.69 -14.05
CA CYS A 89 -10.58 7.28 -12.81
C CYS A 89 -9.48 8.29 -13.13
N PRO A 90 -9.54 9.53 -12.59
CA PRO A 90 -8.45 10.48 -12.73
C PRO A 90 -7.15 9.94 -12.11
N THR A 91 -6.04 10.03 -12.85
CA THR A 91 -4.73 9.54 -12.39
C THR A 91 -4.31 10.13 -11.05
N GLY A 92 -4.61 11.41 -10.80
CA GLY A 92 -4.35 12.07 -9.51
C GLY A 92 -5.06 11.39 -8.33
N THR A 93 -6.32 11.02 -8.52
CA THR A 93 -7.10 10.28 -7.52
C THR A 93 -6.50 8.91 -7.25
N LEU A 94 -6.08 8.21 -8.31
CA LEU A 94 -5.47 6.89 -8.16
C LEU A 94 -4.14 6.96 -7.40
N ILE A 95 -3.31 7.99 -7.65
CA ILE A 95 -2.07 8.24 -6.90
C ILE A 95 -2.37 8.43 -5.41
N ILE A 96 -3.41 9.18 -5.06
CA ILE A 96 -3.83 9.40 -3.68
C ILE A 96 -4.20 8.06 -3.02
N LEU A 97 -5.06 7.28 -3.66
CA LEU A 97 -5.52 5.99 -3.12
C LEU A 97 -4.36 5.01 -2.92
N ILE A 98 -3.50 4.89 -3.93
CA ILE A 98 -2.28 4.07 -3.85
C ILE A 98 -1.38 4.55 -2.72
N THR A 99 -1.16 5.86 -2.59
CA THR A 99 -0.32 6.40 -1.52
C THR A 99 -0.89 6.07 -0.14
N ARG A 100 -2.21 6.20 0.04
CA ARG A 100 -2.88 5.80 1.30
C ARG A 100 -2.66 4.32 1.60
N MET A 101 -2.80 3.45 0.59
CA MET A 101 -2.54 2.01 0.73
C MET A 101 -1.09 1.72 1.13
N LEU A 102 -0.13 2.32 0.43
CA LEU A 102 1.30 2.14 0.70
C LEU A 102 1.66 2.61 2.11
N GLN A 103 1.13 3.75 2.56
CA GLN A 103 1.34 4.26 3.91
C GLN A 103 0.79 3.29 4.96
N LEU A 104 -0.39 2.70 4.73
CA LEU A 104 -0.92 1.66 5.61
C LEU A 104 0.02 0.46 5.67
N LEU A 105 0.43 -0.09 4.52
CA LEU A 105 1.33 -1.25 4.47
C LEU A 105 2.66 -0.97 5.16
N ILE A 106 3.25 0.21 4.94
CA ILE A 106 4.50 0.62 5.58
C ILE A 106 4.33 0.73 7.09
N ASN A 107 3.30 1.42 7.58
CA ASN A 107 3.03 1.55 9.00
C ASN A 107 2.79 0.17 9.66
N LEU A 108 2.18 -0.77 8.94
CA LEU A 108 2.00 -2.14 9.43
C LEU A 108 3.35 -2.88 9.52
N ASN A 109 4.18 -2.75 8.50
CA ASN A 109 5.37 -3.56 8.32
C ASN A 109 6.61 -3.00 9.05
N ASP A 110 6.72 -1.68 9.21
CA ASP A 110 7.84 -1.01 9.89
C ASP A 110 8.01 -1.49 11.34
N HIS A 111 6.91 -1.87 12.01
CA HIS A 111 6.94 -2.46 13.35
C HIS A 111 7.55 -3.87 13.39
N ASN A 112 7.54 -4.58 12.26
CA ASN A 112 8.01 -5.96 12.15
C ASN A 112 9.44 -6.04 11.57
N VAL A 113 10.07 -4.90 11.27
CA VAL A 113 11.42 -4.85 10.70
C VAL A 113 12.46 -5.21 11.77
N PRO A 114 13.33 -6.22 11.53
CA PRO A 114 14.38 -6.57 12.48
C PRO A 114 15.31 -5.38 12.81
N PRO A 115 15.79 -5.25 14.06
CA PRO A 115 16.70 -4.18 14.47
C PRO A 115 17.95 -4.03 13.60
N ALA A 116 18.43 -5.13 12.99
CA ALA A 116 19.56 -5.13 12.08
C ALA A 116 19.36 -4.26 10.82
N ILE A 117 18.11 -4.00 10.44
CA ILE A 117 17.74 -3.20 9.26
C ILE A 117 17.31 -1.78 9.70
N SER A 118 16.53 -1.66 10.78
CA SER A 118 16.02 -0.37 11.27
C SER A 118 17.08 0.49 11.97
N SER A 119 18.03 -0.15 12.65
CA SER A 119 19.16 0.49 13.33
C SER A 119 20.45 -0.24 12.95
N PRO A 120 21.08 0.07 11.81
CA PRO A 120 22.39 -0.46 11.49
C PRO A 120 23.37 0.06 12.55
N MET A 121 23.68 -0.77 13.57
CA MET A 121 24.60 -0.38 14.62
C MET A 121 25.91 0.09 13.96
N THR A 122 26.34 1.30 14.32
CA THR A 122 27.66 1.83 13.99
C THR A 122 28.69 0.77 14.34
N ALA A 123 29.64 0.59 13.42
CA ALA A 123 30.46 -0.60 13.21
C ALA A 123 31.48 -0.94 14.33
N ASP A 124 31.15 -0.71 15.60
CA ASP A 124 32.18 -0.76 16.65
C ASP A 124 32.09 -1.90 17.65
N ASN A 125 31.06 -2.75 17.70
CA ASN A 125 31.14 -3.94 18.55
C ASN A 125 30.35 -5.15 18.02
N ASN A 126 31.06 -6.29 17.96
CA ASN A 126 30.60 -7.69 17.83
C ASN A 126 30.65 -8.36 16.43
N GLN A 127 31.77 -9.04 16.19
CA GLN A 127 31.97 -10.48 15.88
C GLN A 127 31.04 -11.26 14.94
N GLU A 128 30.13 -10.64 14.19
CA GLU A 128 29.41 -11.35 13.11
C GLU A 128 29.91 -10.96 11.72
N SER A 129 30.26 -11.99 10.93
CA SER A 129 30.84 -11.83 9.60
C SER A 129 29.89 -11.04 8.67
N PRO A 130 30.42 -10.10 7.84
CA PRO A 130 29.63 -9.26 6.94
C PRO A 130 28.75 -10.06 5.94
N ALA A 131 29.09 -11.32 5.71
CA ALA A 131 28.31 -12.25 4.90
C ALA A 131 26.93 -12.62 5.48
N ARG A 132 26.73 -12.58 6.82
CA ARG A 132 25.42 -12.87 7.43
C ARG A 132 24.49 -11.64 7.44
N LYS A 133 25.03 -10.44 7.63
CA LYS A 133 24.28 -9.17 7.58
C LYS A 133 23.68 -8.91 6.18
N ASN A 134 24.43 -9.25 5.13
CA ASN A 134 23.97 -9.12 3.74
C ASN A 134 22.96 -10.20 3.31
N LYS A 135 22.70 -11.23 4.11
CA LYS A 135 21.80 -12.34 3.74
C LYS A 135 20.31 -11.98 3.88
N LEU A 136 20.00 -10.91 4.62
CA LEU A 136 18.63 -10.46 4.88
C LEU A 136 18.21 -9.24 4.06
N LEU A 137 19.16 -8.55 3.42
CA LEU A 137 18.88 -7.34 2.65
C LEU A 137 18.59 -7.67 1.19
N THR A 138 17.45 -7.18 0.71
CA THR A 138 17.09 -7.22 -0.71
C THR A 138 17.68 -6.02 -1.45
N ARG A 139 17.76 -6.09 -2.79
CA ARG A 139 18.23 -4.97 -3.63
C ARG A 139 17.36 -3.71 -3.49
N TYR A 140 16.11 -3.90 -3.08
CA TYR A 140 15.15 -2.82 -2.84
C TYR A 140 15.44 -2.02 -1.56
N HIS A 141 16.27 -2.52 -0.64
CA HIS A 141 16.58 -1.79 0.59
C HIS A 141 17.47 -0.58 0.30
N SER A 142 16.99 0.59 0.71
CA SER A 142 17.80 1.81 0.76
C SER A 142 18.64 1.86 2.03
N ARG A 143 19.77 2.57 1.98
CA ARG A 143 20.65 2.76 3.14
C ARG A 143 19.97 3.52 4.28
N THR A 144 19.14 4.49 3.94
CA THR A 144 18.24 5.19 4.85
C THR A 144 16.90 5.38 4.16
N PRO A 145 15.77 5.48 4.90
CA PRO A 145 14.50 5.87 4.31
C PRO A 145 14.65 7.19 3.54
N PRO A 146 14.23 7.26 2.27
CA PRO A 146 14.33 8.49 1.51
C PRO A 146 13.50 9.61 2.13
N ALA A 147 14.05 10.83 2.16
CA ALA A 147 13.37 12.00 2.74
C ALA A 147 12.18 12.50 1.89
N ILE A 148 12.11 12.11 0.62
CA ILE A 148 10.99 12.45 -0.26
C ILE A 148 9.76 11.62 0.10
N TRP A 149 8.63 12.30 0.20
CA TRP A 149 7.34 11.67 0.47
C TRP A 149 6.87 10.83 -0.72
N ILE A 150 6.14 9.74 -0.43
CA ILE A 150 5.70 8.76 -1.43
C ILE A 150 4.75 9.40 -2.46
N ASP A 151 3.83 10.26 -2.01
CA ASP A 151 2.92 11.03 -2.88
C ASP A 151 3.69 11.82 -3.95
N THR A 152 4.73 12.51 -3.52
CA THR A 152 5.57 13.39 -4.34
C THR A 152 6.41 12.57 -5.30
N TYR A 153 6.93 11.42 -4.83
CA TYR A 153 7.73 10.52 -5.66
C TYR A 153 6.90 9.86 -6.76
N ILE A 154 5.74 9.28 -6.43
CA ILE A 154 4.85 8.67 -7.43
C ILE A 154 4.35 9.73 -8.41
N SER A 155 3.93 10.90 -7.94
CA SER A 155 3.48 12.00 -8.81
C SER A 155 4.56 12.43 -9.80
N ARG A 156 5.82 12.50 -9.36
CA ARG A 156 6.98 12.75 -10.23
C ARG A 156 7.12 11.66 -11.28
N LEU A 157 7.11 10.39 -10.87
CA LEU A 157 7.27 9.26 -11.80
C LEU A 157 6.15 9.25 -12.86
N VAL A 158 4.90 9.46 -12.47
CA VAL A 158 3.75 9.53 -13.38
C VAL A 158 3.90 10.68 -14.37
N LYS A 159 4.22 11.89 -13.89
CA LYS A 159 4.32 13.09 -14.72
C LYS A 159 5.39 12.99 -15.82
N PHE A 160 6.55 12.40 -15.51
CA PHE A 160 7.69 12.38 -16.44
C PHE A 160 7.81 11.10 -17.29
N ASN A 161 7.03 10.05 -16.97
CA ASN A 161 6.98 8.79 -17.74
C ASN A 161 5.60 8.54 -18.38
N ASN A 162 4.63 9.45 -18.21
CA ASN A 162 3.29 9.33 -18.77
C ASN A 162 2.59 8.01 -18.41
N PHE A 163 2.69 7.58 -17.15
CA PHE A 163 2.04 6.35 -16.70
C PHE A 163 0.51 6.47 -16.74
N THR A 164 -0.14 5.44 -17.30
CA THR A 164 -1.59 5.28 -17.34
C THR A 164 -2.12 4.67 -16.03
N GLN A 165 -3.44 4.68 -15.87
CA GLN A 165 -4.10 4.07 -14.71
C GLN A 165 -3.81 2.58 -14.61
N ALA A 166 -3.66 1.88 -15.74
CA ALA A 166 -3.32 0.47 -15.77
C ALA A 166 -1.92 0.22 -15.18
N ASN A 167 -0.92 1.05 -15.50
CA ASN A 167 0.43 0.91 -14.93
C ASN A 167 0.44 1.08 -13.40
N LEU A 168 -0.37 2.02 -12.91
CA LEU A 168 -0.50 2.31 -11.50
C LEU A 168 -1.18 1.17 -10.73
N LEU A 169 -2.23 0.57 -11.29
CA LEU A 169 -2.86 -0.61 -10.69
C LEU A 169 -1.96 -1.84 -10.73
N LEU A 170 -1.25 -2.04 -11.85
CA LEU A 170 -0.30 -3.13 -11.99
C LEU A 170 0.84 -3.04 -10.96
N THR A 171 1.20 -1.83 -10.53
CA THR A 171 2.15 -1.62 -9.44
C THR A 171 1.64 -2.20 -8.11
N ILE A 172 0.33 -2.14 -7.83
CA ILE A 172 -0.27 -2.74 -6.63
C ILE A 172 -0.25 -4.26 -6.74
N TYR A 173 -0.61 -4.79 -7.91
CA TYR A 173 -0.49 -6.21 -8.22
C TYR A 173 0.94 -6.73 -8.01
N TYR A 174 1.95 -5.94 -8.40
CA TYR A 174 3.35 -6.30 -8.16
C TYR A 174 3.76 -6.32 -6.68
N ILE A 175 3.08 -5.58 -5.80
CA ILE A 175 3.33 -5.69 -4.36
C ILE A 175 2.93 -7.08 -3.90
N ASP A 176 1.74 -7.54 -4.29
CA ASP A 176 1.22 -8.87 -3.96
C ASP A 176 2.11 -9.97 -4.56
N LEU A 177 2.34 -9.91 -5.87
CA LEU A 177 3.16 -10.87 -6.59
C LEU A 177 4.58 -11.01 -6.02
N LEU A 178 5.27 -9.89 -5.79
CA LEU A 178 6.64 -9.94 -5.27
C LEU A 178 6.65 -10.36 -3.80
N SER A 179 5.67 -9.94 -3.00
CA SER A 179 5.55 -10.37 -1.61
C SER A 179 5.34 -11.87 -1.53
N HIS A 180 4.45 -12.45 -2.34
CA HIS A 180 4.18 -13.88 -2.38
C HIS A 180 5.41 -14.69 -2.81
N ASN A 181 6.04 -14.31 -3.94
CA ASN A 181 7.15 -15.05 -4.53
C ASN A 181 8.47 -14.91 -3.76
N PHE A 182 8.63 -13.86 -2.96
CA PHE A 182 9.89 -13.55 -2.29
C PHE A 182 9.79 -13.49 -0.76
N GLN A 183 8.77 -14.14 -0.18
CA GLN A 183 8.73 -14.40 1.26
C GLN A 183 9.93 -15.27 1.71
N PRO A 184 10.48 -15.06 2.92
CA PRO A 184 10.20 -13.96 3.87
C PRO A 184 11.10 -12.73 3.67
N TYR A 185 11.82 -12.64 2.54
CA TYR A 185 12.90 -11.66 2.36
C TYR A 185 12.42 -10.28 1.92
N PHE A 186 11.32 -10.21 1.16
CA PHE A 186 10.73 -8.94 0.74
C PHE A 186 9.47 -8.62 1.52
N THR A 187 9.52 -7.46 2.15
CA THR A 187 8.38 -6.81 2.80
C THR A 187 8.40 -5.34 2.42
N LEU A 188 7.24 -4.81 2.04
CA LEU A 188 7.10 -3.39 1.70
C LEU A 188 7.17 -2.53 2.98
N ASN A 189 8.21 -1.74 3.13
CA ASN A 189 8.49 -0.92 4.31
C ASN A 189 9.10 0.44 3.88
N SER A 190 9.38 1.31 4.85
CA SER A 190 9.95 2.65 4.58
C SER A 190 11.33 2.63 3.86
N TRP A 191 12.07 1.52 3.93
CA TRP A 191 13.37 1.37 3.28
C TRP A 191 13.28 0.80 1.86
N THR A 192 12.23 0.03 1.56
CA THR A 192 12.08 -0.68 0.27
C THR A 192 11.15 0.02 -0.72
N VAL A 193 10.19 0.82 -0.24
CA VAL A 193 9.09 1.33 -1.07
C VAL A 193 9.54 2.15 -2.29
N HIS A 194 10.48 3.10 -2.17
CA HIS A 194 10.85 3.96 -3.31
C HIS A 194 11.51 3.19 -4.46
N ARG A 195 12.46 2.32 -4.13
CA ARG A 195 13.16 1.49 -5.13
C ARG A 195 12.21 0.47 -5.76
N PHE A 196 11.33 -0.11 -4.95
CA PHE A 196 10.27 -0.97 -5.44
C PHE A 196 9.34 -0.23 -6.42
N LEU A 197 8.81 0.93 -6.04
CA LEU A 197 7.90 1.72 -6.87
C LEU A 197 8.50 2.09 -8.22
N LEU A 198 9.78 2.47 -8.24
CA LEU A 198 10.49 2.75 -9.48
C LEU A 198 10.44 1.56 -10.44
N VAL A 199 10.86 0.38 -9.97
CA VAL A 199 10.98 -0.81 -10.81
C VAL A 199 9.61 -1.36 -11.17
N ALA A 200 8.67 -1.38 -10.23
CA ALA A 200 7.31 -1.85 -10.44
C ALA A 200 6.57 -1.00 -11.49
N THR A 201 6.63 0.33 -11.39
CA THR A 201 5.96 1.21 -12.36
C THR A 201 6.63 1.17 -13.74
N MET A 202 7.96 1.10 -13.80
CA MET A 202 8.71 0.92 -15.05
C MET A 202 8.34 -0.40 -15.75
N LEU A 203 8.39 -1.52 -15.02
CA LEU A 203 8.04 -2.84 -15.58
C LEU A 203 6.59 -2.89 -16.01
N ALA A 204 5.68 -2.25 -15.26
CA ALA A 204 4.28 -2.18 -15.64
C ALA A 204 4.09 -1.48 -17.00
N GLN A 205 4.86 -0.41 -17.28
CA GLN A 205 4.84 0.24 -18.59
C GLN A 205 5.44 -0.62 -19.68
N LYS A 206 6.60 -1.23 -19.44
CA LYS A 206 7.25 -2.11 -20.42
C LYS A 206 6.44 -3.39 -20.72
N ALA A 207 5.58 -3.82 -19.81
CA ALA A 207 4.77 -5.03 -19.97
C ALA A 207 3.43 -4.80 -20.66
N LEU A 208 2.82 -3.63 -20.51
CA LEU A 208 1.45 -3.37 -20.99
C LEU A 208 1.37 -2.42 -22.19
N GLU A 209 2.32 -1.50 -22.33
CA GLU A 209 2.25 -0.42 -23.32
C GLU A 209 3.14 -0.73 -24.54
N ASP A 210 2.67 -0.39 -25.74
CA ASP A 210 3.45 -0.54 -26.98
C ASP A 210 4.64 0.44 -27.04
N PHE A 211 4.51 1.59 -26.36
CA PHE A 211 5.54 2.62 -26.28
C PHE A 211 6.00 2.82 -24.83
N PHE A 212 7.30 2.58 -24.61
CA PHE A 212 7.94 2.73 -23.31
C PHE A 212 9.30 3.45 -23.45
N TYR A 213 9.80 3.99 -22.33
CA TYR A 213 11.06 4.72 -22.31
C TYR A 213 12.26 3.78 -22.10
N THR A 214 13.47 4.28 -22.36
CA THR A 214 14.69 3.53 -22.03
C THR A 214 14.95 3.54 -20.52
N ASN A 215 15.67 2.53 -20.02
CA ASN A 215 16.08 2.48 -18.61
C ASN A 215 16.90 3.72 -18.20
N GLU A 216 17.65 4.35 -19.12
CA GLU A 216 18.37 5.60 -18.85
C GLU A 216 17.41 6.76 -18.50
N HIS A 217 16.30 6.88 -19.24
CA HIS A 217 15.27 7.88 -18.95
C HIS A 217 14.64 7.63 -17.57
N TYR A 218 14.22 6.40 -17.29
CA TYR A 218 13.64 6.04 -15.99
C TYR A 218 14.61 6.30 -14.83
N ALA A 219 15.89 5.94 -14.99
CA ALA A 219 16.94 6.16 -13.99
C ALA A 219 17.14 7.65 -13.70
N LYS A 220 17.16 8.48 -14.76
CA LYS A 220 17.29 9.94 -14.65
C LYS A 220 16.09 10.57 -13.96
N VAL A 221 14.88 10.15 -14.32
CA VAL A 221 13.64 10.63 -13.68
C VAL A 221 13.60 10.22 -12.21
N ALA A 222 14.10 9.04 -11.85
CA ALA A 222 14.06 8.53 -10.49
C ALA A 222 15.23 8.98 -9.60
N GLY A 223 16.33 9.44 -10.20
CA GLY A 223 17.55 9.83 -9.50
C GLY A 223 18.39 8.65 -9.02
N VAL A 224 18.39 7.54 -9.78
CA VAL A 224 19.21 6.35 -9.48
C VAL A 224 20.24 6.12 -10.58
N ALA A 225 21.30 5.36 -10.28
CA ALA A 225 22.26 4.97 -11.30
C ALA A 225 21.64 3.99 -12.30
N LEU A 226 21.99 4.10 -13.58
CA LEU A 226 21.48 3.20 -14.63
C LEU A 226 21.82 1.73 -14.34
N THR A 227 23.05 1.45 -13.92
CA THR A 227 23.50 0.10 -13.57
C THR A 227 22.70 -0.49 -12.42
N GLU A 228 22.32 0.35 -11.44
CA GLU A 228 21.49 -0.03 -10.32
C GLU A 228 20.06 -0.36 -10.77
N LEU A 229 19.45 0.48 -11.60
CA LEU A 229 18.11 0.23 -12.15
C LEU A 229 18.06 -1.07 -12.95
N ASN A 230 19.05 -1.32 -13.81
CA ASN A 230 19.13 -2.56 -14.59
C ASN A 230 19.24 -3.80 -13.68
N CYS A 231 20.01 -3.71 -12.59
CA CYS A 231 20.09 -4.80 -11.62
C CYS A 231 18.75 -5.02 -10.89
N LEU A 232 18.07 -3.94 -10.51
CA LEU A 232 16.77 -4.04 -9.83
C LEU A 232 15.71 -4.64 -10.76
N GLU A 233 15.73 -4.26 -12.04
CA GLU A 233 14.84 -4.83 -13.06
C GLU A 233 15.01 -6.34 -13.20
N LEU A 234 16.25 -6.80 -13.40
CA LEU A 234 16.54 -8.23 -13.52
C LEU A 234 16.24 -9.00 -12.23
N ASP A 235 16.50 -8.40 -11.07
CA ASP A 235 16.16 -8.99 -9.77
C ASP A 235 14.64 -9.17 -9.63
N PHE A 236 13.84 -8.20 -10.06
CA PHE A 236 12.38 -8.31 -10.06
C PHE A 236 11.92 -9.43 -11.01
N LEU A 237 12.34 -9.38 -12.27
CA LEU A 237 11.92 -10.31 -13.31
C LEU A 237 12.26 -11.76 -12.97
N SER A 238 13.46 -11.99 -12.41
CA SER A 238 13.89 -13.32 -11.99
C SER A 238 13.04 -13.88 -10.83
N ARG A 239 12.63 -13.04 -9.87
CA ARG A 239 11.80 -13.45 -8.73
C ARG A 239 10.38 -13.82 -9.11
N VAL A 240 9.83 -13.15 -10.12
CA VAL A 240 8.47 -13.40 -10.61
C VAL A 240 8.45 -14.38 -11.79
N ASN A 241 9.59 -15.02 -12.11
CA ASN A 241 9.75 -15.90 -13.27
C ASN A 241 9.22 -15.27 -14.57
N TRP A 242 9.47 -13.98 -14.77
CA TRP A 242 9.01 -13.19 -15.93
C TRP A 242 7.48 -13.10 -16.10
N ARG A 243 6.69 -13.56 -15.11
CA ARG A 243 5.22 -13.48 -15.10
C ARG A 243 4.78 -12.10 -14.63
N VAL A 244 4.86 -11.13 -15.54
CA VAL A 244 4.61 -9.71 -15.24
C VAL A 244 3.22 -9.21 -15.64
N VAL A 245 2.48 -9.99 -16.43
CA VAL A 245 1.12 -9.64 -16.88
C VAL A 245 0.10 -10.30 -15.94
N PRO A 246 -0.89 -9.56 -15.41
CA PRO A 246 -1.94 -10.14 -14.59
C PRO A 246 -2.69 -11.25 -15.33
N ALA A 247 -2.76 -12.42 -14.71
CA ALA A 247 -3.49 -13.56 -15.23
C ALA A 247 -4.54 -13.99 -14.21
N LYS A 248 -5.70 -14.41 -14.70
CA LYS A 248 -6.77 -14.98 -13.88
C LYS A 248 -6.71 -16.51 -13.94
N GLN A 249 -6.91 -17.18 -12.82
CA GLN A 249 -7.09 -18.62 -12.81
C GLN A 249 -8.52 -18.96 -13.27
N LEU A 250 -8.63 -19.83 -14.26
CA LEU A 250 -9.90 -20.34 -14.78
C LEU A 250 -10.37 -21.55 -13.96
N GLU A 251 -11.64 -21.92 -14.12
CA GLU A 251 -12.26 -23.07 -13.42
C GLU A 251 -11.55 -24.40 -13.71
N ASP A 252 -10.88 -24.51 -14.86
CA ASP A 252 -10.07 -25.65 -15.27
C ASP A 252 -8.67 -25.69 -14.62
N GLY A 253 -8.35 -24.72 -13.76
CA GLY A 253 -7.06 -24.57 -13.09
C GLY A 253 -5.96 -23.91 -13.92
N THR A 254 -6.23 -23.54 -15.19
CA THR A 254 -5.27 -22.86 -16.05
C THR A 254 -5.24 -21.35 -15.80
N TRP A 255 -4.12 -20.70 -16.11
CA TRP A 255 -3.95 -19.25 -15.97
C TRP A 255 -4.06 -18.56 -17.32
N SER A 256 -4.92 -17.54 -17.41
CA SER A 256 -5.16 -16.80 -18.65
C SER A 256 -4.94 -15.29 -18.49
N ILE A 257 -4.06 -14.75 -19.32
CA ILE A 257 -3.79 -13.30 -19.40
C ILE A 257 -4.91 -12.52 -20.12
N LYS A 258 -5.85 -13.23 -20.78
CA LYS A 258 -6.98 -12.59 -21.49
C LYS A 258 -7.88 -11.80 -20.54
N HIS A 259 -7.94 -12.21 -19.28
CA HIS A 259 -8.73 -11.57 -18.23
C HIS A 259 -7.90 -10.56 -17.41
N SER A 260 -6.77 -10.07 -17.93
CA SER A 260 -5.93 -9.08 -17.25
C SER A 260 -6.71 -7.82 -16.84
N LYS A 261 -7.63 -7.33 -17.68
CA LYS A 261 -8.52 -6.20 -17.36
C LYS A 261 -9.34 -6.49 -16.09
N GLU A 262 -9.95 -7.67 -16.00
CA GLU A 262 -10.79 -8.05 -14.86
C GLU A 262 -9.98 -8.10 -13.56
N VAL A 263 -8.74 -8.60 -13.63
CA VAL A 263 -7.83 -8.58 -12.47
C VAL A 263 -7.55 -7.13 -12.04
N LEU A 264 -7.22 -6.23 -12.98
CA LEU A 264 -6.99 -4.82 -12.65
C LEU A 264 -8.24 -4.13 -12.10
N ASP A 265 -9.43 -4.42 -12.64
CA ASP A 265 -10.72 -3.91 -12.13
C ASP A 265 -10.95 -4.38 -10.68
N MET A 266 -10.64 -5.64 -10.36
CA MET A 266 -10.72 -6.18 -9.00
C MET A 266 -9.75 -5.45 -8.05
N TYR A 267 -8.48 -5.26 -8.44
CA TYR A 267 -7.50 -4.50 -7.65
C TYR A 267 -7.96 -3.05 -7.41
N TYR A 268 -8.55 -2.42 -8.42
CA TYR A 268 -9.12 -1.07 -8.29
C TYR A 268 -10.29 -1.02 -7.30
N TRP A 269 -11.22 -1.98 -7.42
CA TRP A 269 -12.35 -2.09 -6.50
C TRP A 269 -11.89 -2.25 -5.05
N GLN A 270 -10.94 -3.14 -4.81
CA GLN A 270 -10.40 -3.38 -3.47
C GLN A 270 -9.62 -2.18 -2.96
N LEU A 271 -8.82 -1.51 -3.80
CA LEU A 271 -8.11 -0.29 -3.43
C LEU A 271 -9.06 0.79 -2.92
N VAL A 272 -10.12 1.10 -3.68
CA VAL A 272 -11.12 2.11 -3.28
C VAL A 272 -11.87 1.66 -2.02
N THR A 273 -12.24 0.39 -1.92
CA THR A 273 -12.94 -0.15 -0.75
C THR A 273 -12.11 -0.01 0.54
N LEU A 274 -10.81 -0.30 0.47
CA LEU A 274 -9.90 -0.31 1.62
C LEU A 274 -9.40 1.09 1.99
N THR A 275 -9.20 1.97 0.99
CA THR A 275 -8.53 3.27 1.20
C THR A 275 -9.40 4.50 0.93
N GLY A 276 -10.57 4.32 0.31
CA GLY A 276 -11.44 5.40 -0.09
C GLY A 276 -11.99 6.19 1.09
N LYS A 277 -12.30 5.51 2.20
CA LYS A 277 -12.80 6.15 3.45
C LYS A 277 -11.70 6.75 4.32
N ASN A 278 -10.42 6.44 4.05
CA ASN A 278 -9.33 6.91 4.89
C ASN A 278 -9.01 8.36 4.56
N VAL A 279 -9.27 9.26 5.49
CA VAL A 279 -8.93 10.68 5.36
C VAL A 279 -7.53 10.94 5.94
N THR A 280 -6.75 11.78 5.28
CA THR A 280 -5.44 12.23 5.78
C THR A 280 -5.42 13.75 5.91
N GLU A 281 -4.54 14.30 6.74
CA GLU A 281 -4.42 15.77 6.93
C GLU A 281 -4.18 16.54 5.61
N ARG A 282 -3.55 15.88 4.63
CA ARG A 282 -3.28 16.42 3.29
C ARG A 282 -4.41 16.20 2.29
N ASN A 283 -5.34 15.30 2.57
CA ASN A 283 -6.48 15.01 1.70
C ASN A 283 -7.71 14.58 2.52
N ASN A 284 -8.66 15.51 2.63
CA ASN A 284 -9.95 15.35 3.31
C ASN A 284 -11.08 14.84 2.41
N VAL A 285 -10.74 14.22 1.27
CA VAL A 285 -11.72 13.63 0.35
C VAL A 285 -11.93 12.16 0.67
N MET A 286 -13.20 11.78 0.81
CA MET A 286 -13.65 10.38 0.86
C MET A 286 -14.07 9.93 -0.54
N TYR A 287 -13.53 8.80 -0.99
CA TYR A 287 -13.84 8.21 -2.27
C TYR A 287 -14.77 7.02 -2.09
N VAL A 288 -15.91 7.03 -2.78
CA VAL A 288 -16.90 5.96 -2.77
C VAL A 288 -17.35 5.64 -4.19
N PHE A 289 -17.72 4.38 -4.44
CA PHE A 289 -18.38 4.04 -5.70
C PHE A 289 -19.83 4.52 -5.68
N GLY A 290 -20.35 4.95 -6.83
CA GLY A 290 -21.76 5.32 -6.97
C GLY A 290 -22.69 4.11 -6.77
N ASP A 291 -23.84 4.36 -6.14
CA ASP A 291 -24.93 3.39 -5.93
C ASP A 291 -25.64 3.04 -7.25
N GLU A 292 -24.98 2.23 -8.07
CA GLU A 292 -25.65 1.32 -8.99
C GLU A 292 -25.01 -0.06 -8.81
N SER A 293 -25.78 -0.98 -8.23
CA SER A 293 -25.37 -2.36 -7.93
C SER A 293 -25.04 -3.12 -9.21
N PRO A 294 -23.81 -3.66 -9.40
CA PRO A 294 -23.52 -4.60 -10.46
C PRO A 294 -23.62 -6.04 -9.96
N ALA A 295 -24.14 -6.92 -10.81
CA ALA A 295 -24.33 -8.35 -10.64
C ALA A 295 -23.05 -9.20 -10.34
N TYR A 296 -21.90 -8.58 -10.06
CA TYR A 296 -20.66 -9.27 -9.71
C TYR A 296 -20.59 -9.72 -8.24
N ALA A 297 -21.39 -9.12 -7.36
CA ALA A 297 -21.47 -9.53 -5.95
C ALA A 297 -22.21 -10.88 -5.75
N SER A 298 -22.76 -11.47 -6.81
CA SER A 298 -23.54 -12.71 -6.77
C SER A 298 -22.77 -13.94 -7.28
N ARG A 299 -21.47 -13.81 -7.57
CA ARG A 299 -20.60 -14.91 -8.01
C ARG A 299 -19.30 -14.97 -7.20
N LEU A 300 -19.45 -14.87 -5.88
CA LEU A 300 -18.50 -15.41 -4.90
C LEU A 300 -19.18 -16.60 -4.23
#